data_AF-A0A962ATT4-F1
#
_entry.id   AF-A0A962ATT4-F1
#
_cell.length_a   1.000
_cell.length_b   1.000
_cell.length_c   1.000
_cell.angle_alpha   90.00
_cell.angle_beta   90.00
_cell.angle_gamma   90.00
#
_symmetry.space_group_name_H-M   'P 1'
#
loop_
_entity.id
_entity.type
_entity.pdbx_description
1 polymer ?
#
loop_
_entity_poly.entity_id
_entity_poly.type
_entity_poly.pdbx_seq_one_letter_code
_entity_poly.pdbx_strand_id
1 'polypeptide(L)'
;MRLLDQALNVLTGRGDGPSAPHLSLALQGGGSYGAFTWGVLDRLLEEPALAFDAISGASAGAVNAALMAAGMAEGGRDGARKKLDGFWRRMSVASSFLPLSVIPPGVEALAQALSP
;
A
#
# COMPACT_ATOMS: atom_id res chain seq x y z
N MET A 1 -14.98 -36.46 24.60
CA MET A 1 -13.63 -35.85 24.53
C MET A 1 -13.63 -34.40 24.03
N ARG A 2 -14.49 -33.97 23.08
CA ARG A 2 -14.46 -32.62 22.49
C ARG A 2 -14.74 -31.41 23.42
N LEU A 3 -15.47 -31.60 24.52
CA LEU A 3 -15.81 -30.53 25.48
C LEU A 3 -14.64 -30.16 26.40
N LEU A 4 -13.79 -31.14 26.73
CA LEU A 4 -12.59 -30.91 27.55
C LEU A 4 -11.53 -30.17 26.74
N ASP A 5 -11.37 -30.50 25.45
CA ASP A 5 -10.45 -29.81 24.55
C ASP A 5 -10.87 -28.35 24.32
N GLN A 6 -12.18 -28.07 24.16
CA GLN A 6 -12.69 -26.70 24.05
C GLN A 6 -12.50 -25.89 25.33
N ALA A 7 -12.75 -26.48 26.50
CA ALA A 7 -12.54 -25.82 27.79
C ALA A 7 -11.04 -25.53 28.04
N LEU A 8 -10.15 -26.45 27.66
CA LEU A 8 -8.71 -26.27 27.76
C LEU A 8 -8.20 -25.16 26.84
N ASN A 9 -8.70 -25.04 25.61
CA ASN A 9 -8.29 -23.95 24.69
C ASN A 9 -8.70 -22.57 25.23
N VAL A 10 -9.88 -22.46 25.83
CA VAL A 10 -10.34 -21.21 26.47
C VAL A 10 -9.51 -20.87 27.71
N LEU A 11 -9.15 -21.86 28.54
CA LEU A 11 -8.41 -21.67 29.78
C LEU A 11 -6.90 -21.45 29.57
N THR A 12 -6.31 -22.00 28.51
CA THR A 12 -4.88 -21.88 28.21
C THR A 12 -4.55 -20.75 27.24
N GLY A 13 -5.56 -19.99 26.78
CA GLY A 13 -5.37 -18.93 25.77
C GLY A 13 -4.86 -19.45 24.43
N ARG A 14 -4.94 -20.77 24.20
CA ARG A 14 -4.47 -21.44 23.00
C ARG A 14 -5.58 -21.34 21.95
N GLY A 15 -5.83 -20.10 21.51
CA GLY A 15 -6.50 -19.83 20.25
C GLY A 15 -5.70 -20.45 19.12
N ASP A 16 -6.41 -20.99 18.14
CA ASP A 16 -5.89 -21.78 17.03
C ASP A 16 -4.79 -21.05 16.24
N GLY A 17 -3.60 -21.68 16.11
CA GLY A 17 -2.52 -21.28 15.21
C GLY A 17 -1.83 -19.94 15.55
N PRO A 18 -0.65 -19.66 14.96
CA PRO A 18 -0.08 -18.33 15.04
C PRO A 18 -1.06 -17.33 14.38
N SER A 19 -1.51 -16.33 15.14
CA SER A 19 -2.28 -15.21 14.60
C SER A 19 -1.49 -14.60 13.43
N ALA A 20 -2.17 -14.36 12.30
CA ALA A 20 -1.59 -13.68 11.14
C ALA A 20 -0.78 -12.46 11.61
N PRO A 21 0.51 -12.32 11.27
CA PRO A 21 1.29 -11.16 11.69
C PRO A 21 0.62 -9.88 11.19
N HIS A 22 0.44 -8.98 12.14
CA HIS A 22 -0.17 -7.68 11.96
C HIS A 22 0.88 -6.67 11.50
N LEU A 23 0.62 -5.98 10.38
CA LEU A 23 1.54 -5.11 9.69
C LEU A 23 1.00 -3.68 9.66
N SER A 24 1.80 -2.75 10.19
CA SER A 24 1.60 -1.30 10.05
C SER A 24 2.61 -0.73 9.06
N LEU A 25 2.16 0.16 8.17
CA LEU A 25 2.96 0.70 7.07
C LEU A 25 3.12 2.22 7.19
N ALA A 26 4.34 2.71 6.99
CA ALA A 26 4.64 4.13 6.85
C ALA A 26 5.30 4.37 5.49
N LEU A 27 4.59 5.06 4.60
CA LEU A 27 4.97 5.22 3.20
C LEU A 27 5.67 6.56 2.98
N GLN A 28 6.94 6.50 2.60
CA GLN A 28 7.71 7.68 2.21
C GLN A 28 7.12 8.33 0.95
N GLY A 29 7.28 9.65 0.84
CA GLY A 29 7.04 10.38 -0.41
C GLY A 29 8.16 10.16 -1.43
N GLY A 30 7.89 10.50 -2.70
CA GLY A 30 8.88 10.36 -3.77
C GLY A 30 8.37 10.65 -5.19
N GLY A 31 7.25 11.37 -5.34
CA GLY A 31 6.67 11.64 -6.66
C GLY A 31 6.38 10.36 -7.45
N SER A 32 6.93 10.25 -8.67
CA SER A 32 6.78 9.08 -9.55
C SER A 32 7.37 7.79 -8.96
N TYR A 33 8.35 7.89 -8.05
CA TYR A 33 8.87 6.71 -7.35
C TYR A 33 7.81 6.01 -6.48
N GLY A 34 6.69 6.67 -6.19
CA GLY A 34 5.53 6.05 -5.55
C GLY A 34 4.96 4.85 -6.34
N ALA A 35 5.23 4.74 -7.64
CA ALA A 35 4.84 3.57 -8.44
C ALA A 35 5.58 2.29 -7.99
N PHE A 36 6.83 2.41 -7.53
CA PHE A 36 7.55 1.28 -6.94
C PHE A 36 6.90 0.86 -5.62
N THR A 37 6.54 1.82 -4.76
CA THR A 37 5.78 1.55 -3.54
C THR A 37 4.45 0.87 -3.84
N TRP A 38 3.75 1.26 -4.91
CA TRP A 38 2.55 0.55 -5.37
C TRP A 38 2.83 -0.92 -5.67
N GLY A 39 3.86 -1.25 -6.45
CA GLY A 39 4.22 -2.64 -6.72
C GLY A 39 4.48 -3.46 -5.45
N VAL A 40 5.13 -2.87 -4.44
CA VAL A 40 5.32 -3.50 -3.13
C VAL A 40 3.99 -3.73 -2.42
N LEU A 41 3.11 -2.73 -2.39
CA LEU A 41 1.79 -2.85 -1.77
C LEU A 41 0.92 -3.90 -2.47
N ASP A 42 0.95 -3.96 -3.80
CA ASP A 42 0.21 -4.97 -4.58
C ASP A 42 0.65 -6.39 -4.19
N ARG A 43 1.97 -6.60 -4.07
CA ARG A 43 2.53 -7.89 -3.62
C ARG A 43 2.17 -8.23 -2.18
N LEU A 44 2.19 -7.26 -1.25
CA LEU A 44 1.78 -7.49 0.14
C LEU A 44 0.27 -7.78 0.24
N LEU A 45 -0.55 -7.15 -0.60
CA LEU A 45 -1.99 -7.38 -0.67
C LEU A 45 -2.35 -8.79 -1.18
N GLU A 46 -1.44 -9.45 -1.90
CA GLU A 46 -1.59 -10.86 -2.29
C GLU A 46 -1.35 -11.85 -1.14
N GLU A 47 -0.67 -11.45 -0.06
CA GLU A 47 -0.36 -12.36 1.05
C GLU A 47 -1.53 -12.48 2.03
N PRO A 48 -2.32 -13.57 2.01
CA PRO A 48 -3.49 -13.70 2.89
C PRO A 48 -3.10 -13.91 4.35
N ALA A 49 -1.86 -14.34 4.61
CA ALA A 49 -1.33 -14.55 5.95
C ALA A 49 -0.96 -13.24 6.66
N LEU A 50 -0.96 -12.09 5.98
CA LEU A 50 -0.75 -10.79 6.61
C LEU A 50 -2.08 -10.20 7.08
N ALA A 51 -2.07 -9.47 8.19
CA ALA A 51 -3.15 -8.54 8.53
C ALA A 51 -2.60 -7.11 8.47
N PHE A 52 -3.42 -6.14 8.06
CA PHE A 52 -3.00 -4.73 8.01
C PHE A 52 -3.72 -3.95 9.11
N ASP A 53 -2.97 -3.29 9.98
CA ASP A 53 -3.53 -2.49 11.09
C ASP A 53 -3.70 -1.03 10.72
N ALA A 54 -2.62 -0.44 10.23
CA ALA A 54 -2.52 0.99 10.00
C ALA A 54 -1.64 1.28 8.80
N ILE A 55 -1.95 2.37 8.11
CA ILE A 55 -1.17 2.87 7.00
C ILE A 55 -1.10 4.39 7.07
N SER A 56 0.10 4.94 6.92
CA SER A 56 0.33 6.38 6.85
C SER A 56 1.29 6.69 5.70
N GLY A 57 1.36 7.96 5.28
CA GLY A 57 2.35 8.38 4.29
C GLY A 57 2.32 9.87 4.01
N ALA A 58 3.32 10.33 3.25
CA ALA A 58 3.47 11.73 2.83
C ALA A 58 3.59 11.84 1.30
N SER A 59 3.04 12.90 0.70
CA SER A 59 3.08 13.14 -0.76
C SER A 59 2.56 11.91 -1.55
N ALA A 60 3.33 11.36 -2.49
CA ALA A 60 2.99 10.13 -3.22
C ALA A 60 2.69 8.93 -2.28
N GLY A 61 3.37 8.86 -1.13
CA GLY A 61 3.07 7.86 -0.09
C GLY A 61 1.69 8.06 0.54
N ALA A 62 1.26 9.31 0.74
CA ALA A 62 -0.09 9.62 1.24
C ALA A 62 -1.17 9.20 0.23
N VAL A 63 -0.92 9.39 -1.07
CA VAL A 63 -1.82 8.93 -2.14
C VAL A 63 -1.97 7.41 -2.09
N ASN A 64 -0.86 6.67 -2.03
CA ASN A 64 -0.89 5.21 -1.92
C ASN A 64 -1.62 4.75 -0.64
N ALA A 65 -1.34 5.38 0.50
CA ALA A 65 -1.99 5.07 1.77
C ALA A 65 -3.52 5.26 1.69
N ALA A 66 -3.96 6.39 1.15
CA ALA A 66 -5.38 6.70 0.99
C ALA A 66 -6.08 5.74 0.03
N LEU A 67 -5.47 5.43 -1.13
CA LEU A 67 -6.03 4.49 -2.11
C LEU A 67 -6.14 3.06 -1.56
N MET A 68 -5.11 2.58 -0.86
CA MET A 68 -5.12 1.27 -0.22
C MET A 68 -6.20 1.21 0.86
N ALA A 69 -6.26 2.19 1.78
CA ALA A 69 -7.26 2.23 2.83
C ALA A 69 -8.70 2.29 2.26
N ALA A 70 -8.94 3.15 1.27
CA ALA A 70 -10.24 3.26 0.62
C ALA A 70 -10.64 1.98 -0.10
N GLY A 71 -9.69 1.32 -0.80
CA GLY A 71 -9.98 0.08 -1.52
C GLY A 71 -10.19 -1.10 -0.58
N MET A 72 -9.45 -1.17 0.53
CA MET A 72 -9.69 -2.12 1.62
C MET A 72 -11.11 -1.97 2.17
N ALA A 73 -11.57 -0.73 2.39
CA ALA A 73 -12.92 -0.47 2.89
C ALA A 73 -14.04 -0.84 1.89
N GLU A 74 -13.82 -0.65 0.59
CA GLU A 74 -14.83 -0.92 -0.45
C GLU A 74 -14.90 -2.39 -0.88
N GLY A 75 -13.78 -3.10 -0.89
CA GLY A 75 -13.70 -4.45 -1.48
C GLY A 75 -12.54 -5.29 -0.98
N GLY A 76 -12.04 -5.00 0.23
CA GLY A 76 -10.90 -5.69 0.81
C GLY A 76 -9.64 -5.59 -0.06
N ARG A 77 -8.87 -6.68 -0.09
CA ARG A 77 -7.58 -6.73 -0.80
C ARG A 77 -7.73 -6.42 -2.29
N ASP A 78 -8.72 -7.02 -2.94
CA ASP A 78 -8.96 -6.80 -4.38
C ASP A 78 -9.37 -5.36 -4.68
N GLY A 79 -10.18 -4.75 -3.81
CA GLY A 79 -10.55 -3.34 -3.89
C GLY A 79 -9.33 -2.42 -3.79
N ALA A 80 -8.43 -2.71 -2.85
CA ALA A 80 -7.17 -1.97 -2.68
C ALA A 80 -6.28 -2.06 -3.92
N ARG A 81 -6.04 -3.28 -4.42
CA ARG A 81 -5.24 -3.53 -5.63
C ARG A 81 -5.81 -2.80 -6.84
N LYS A 82 -7.13 -2.90 -7.05
CA LYS A 82 -7.82 -2.24 -8.18
C LYS A 82 -7.69 -0.72 -8.14
N LYS A 83 -7.81 -0.09 -6.97
CA LYS A 83 -7.67 1.37 -6.84
C LYS A 83 -6.24 1.84 -7.10
N LEU A 84 -5.25 1.15 -6.52
CA LEU A 84 -3.85 1.45 -6.74
C LEU A 84 -3.47 1.30 -8.23
N ASP A 85 -3.85 0.17 -8.85
CA ASP A 85 -3.63 -0.08 -10.28
C ASP A 85 -4.29 0.99 -11.16
N GLY A 86 -5.56 1.29 -10.90
CA GLY A 86 -6.29 2.30 -11.65
C GLY A 86 -5.65 3.68 -11.57
N PHE A 87 -5.16 4.10 -10.40
CA PHE A 87 -4.48 5.38 -10.24
C PHE A 87 -3.16 5.42 -11.02
N TRP A 88 -2.26 4.46 -10.80
CA TRP A 88 -0.93 4.49 -11.39
C TRP A 88 -0.93 4.26 -12.90
N ARG A 89 -1.84 3.43 -13.43
CA ARG A 89 -2.03 3.32 -14.89
C ARG A 89 -2.52 4.62 -15.50
N ARG A 90 -3.50 5.29 -14.89
CA ARG A 90 -3.98 6.59 -15.37
C ARG A 90 -2.88 7.65 -15.31
N MET A 91 -2.10 7.66 -14.22
CA MET A 91 -0.95 8.56 -14.08
C MET A 91 0.09 8.34 -15.18
N SER A 92 0.44 7.07 -15.47
CA SER A 92 1.38 6.73 -16.54
C SER A 92 0.91 7.28 -17.89
N VAL A 93 -0.37 7.12 -18.22
CA VAL A 93 -0.95 7.63 -19.46
C VAL A 93 -0.96 9.16 -19.47
N ALA A 94 -1.41 9.80 -18.39
CA ALA A 94 -1.49 11.27 -18.30
C ALA A 94 -0.10 11.93 -18.41
N SER A 95 0.93 11.34 -17.82
CA SER A 95 2.31 11.84 -17.94
C SER A 95 2.88 11.70 -19.36
N SER A 96 2.43 10.72 -20.15
CA SER A 96 2.91 10.53 -21.52
C SER A 96 2.47 11.63 -22.49
N PHE A 97 1.47 12.44 -22.12
CA PHE A 97 0.92 13.51 -22.98
C PHE A 97 1.24 14.92 -22.49
N LEU A 98 1.95 15.08 -21.38
CA LEU A 98 2.40 16.40 -20.93
C LEU A 98 3.70 16.74 -21.66
N PRO A 99 3.74 17.81 -22.47
CA PRO A 99 5.00 18.25 -23.05
C PRO A 99 5.97 18.65 -21.92
N LEU A 100 7.26 18.35 -22.08
CA LEU A 100 8.30 18.71 -21.10
C LEU A 100 8.30 20.22 -20.80
N SER A 101 7.76 21.04 -21.71
CA SER A 101 7.56 22.49 -21.53
C SER A 101 6.56 22.88 -20.42
N VAL A 102 5.79 21.93 -19.87
CA VAL A 102 4.91 22.18 -18.70
C VAL A 102 5.70 22.08 -17.40
N ILE A 103 6.90 21.52 -17.42
CA ILE A 103 7.84 21.58 -16.29
C ILE A 103 8.33 23.03 -16.19
N PRO A 104 8.11 23.74 -15.07
CA PRO A 104 8.59 25.10 -14.92
C PRO A 104 10.12 25.16 -15.13
N PRO A 105 10.62 26.17 -15.87
CA PRO A 105 12.05 26.35 -16.06
C PRO A 105 12.76 26.37 -14.69
N GLY A 106 13.76 25.49 -14.51
CA GLY A 106 14.52 25.35 -13.26
C GLY A 106 14.16 24.11 -12.42
N VAL A 107 13.02 23.47 -12.64
CA VAL A 107 12.72 22.17 -11.98
C VAL A 107 13.58 21.05 -12.55
N GLU A 108 13.96 21.13 -13.83
CA GLU A 108 14.93 20.21 -14.45
C GLU A 108 16.32 20.33 -13.80
N ALA A 109 16.76 21.55 -13.51
CA ALA A 109 18.03 21.80 -12.83
C ALA A 109 18.01 21.29 -11.39
N LEU A 110 16.88 21.45 -10.69
CA LEU A 110 16.69 20.89 -9.35
C LEU A 110 16.61 19.35 -9.36
N ALA A 111 15.94 18.77 -10.36
CA ALA A 111 15.87 17.32 -10.52
C ALA A 111 17.24 16.72 -10.85
N GLN A 112 18.06 17.38 -11.68
CA GLN A 112 19.44 16.98 -11.95
C GLN A 112 20.34 17.15 -10.71
N ALA A 113 20.19 18.23 -9.95
CA ALA A 113 20.99 18.48 -8.75
C ALA A 113 20.67 17.54 -7.57
N LEU A 114 19.50 16.92 -7.57
CA LEU A 114 19.03 15.99 -6.54
C LEU A 114 19.06 14.52 -6.98
N SER A 115 19.46 14.24 -8.22
CA SER A 115 19.71 12.88 -8.70
C SER A 115 21.09 12.42 -8.22
N PRO A 116 21.23 11.18 -7.71
CA PRO A 116 22.51 10.67 -7.19
C PRO A 116 23.58 10.48 -8.27
#